data_AF-A0A7L4RPG8-F1
#
_entry.id   AF-A0A7L4RPG8-F1
#
_cell.length_a   1.000
_cell.length_b   1.000
_cell.length_c   1.000
_cell.angle_alpha   90.00
_cell.angle_beta   90.00
_cell.angle_gamma   90.00
#
_symmetry.space_group_name_H-M   'P 1'
#
loop_
_entity.id
_entity.type
_entity.pdbx_description
1 polymer ?
#
loop_
_entity_poly.entity_id
_entity_poly.type
_entity_poly.pdbx_seq_one_letter_code
_entity_poly.pdbx_strand_id
1 'polypeptide(L)'
;ARHLCDAMQSYTQYGGVRPFGVSLLIAGVDSEPRLYEAEPSGALTGFKADAIGSGKKEVDEFFEKEYKDGLSIDDGISLAMKALKKTTDSKLKAENVDIAEITKGKRLKILSDEEVNKYLSKA
;
A
#
# COMPACT_ATOMS: atom_id res chain seq x y z
N ALA A 1 -10.46 -9.52 1.51
CA ALA A 1 -9.28 -10.02 0.78
C ALA A 1 -9.51 -11.42 0.19
N ARG A 2 -9.66 -12.49 0.99
CA ARG A 2 -9.85 -13.87 0.47
C ARG A 2 -10.93 -14.01 -0.60
N HIS A 3 -12.15 -13.54 -0.33
CA HIS A 3 -13.26 -13.66 -1.28
C HIS A 3 -12.98 -12.98 -2.65
N LEU A 4 -12.22 -11.88 -2.64
CA LEU A 4 -11.79 -11.21 -3.85
C LEU A 4 -10.76 -12.05 -4.61
N CYS A 5 -9.78 -12.63 -3.91
CA CYS A 5 -8.78 -13.52 -4.49
C CYS A 5 -9.41 -14.79 -5.07
N ASP A 6 -10.40 -15.37 -4.41
CA ASP A 6 -11.16 -16.51 -4.93
C ASP A 6 -11.86 -16.15 -6.26
N ALA A 7 -12.45 -14.95 -6.33
CA ALA A 7 -13.03 -14.43 -7.56
C ALA A 7 -11.96 -14.16 -8.64
N MET A 8 -10.79 -13.63 -8.28
CA MET A 8 -9.69 -13.44 -9.24
C MET A 8 -9.19 -14.77 -9.79
N GLN A 9 -9.03 -15.77 -8.91
CA GLN A 9 -8.57 -17.11 -9.26
C GLN A 9 -9.54 -17.80 -10.23
N SER A 10 -10.86 -17.66 -10.07
CA SER A 10 -11.81 -18.30 -11.00
C SER A 10 -11.61 -17.84 -12.45
N TYR A 11 -11.23 -16.57 -12.65
CA TYR A 11 -10.94 -16.01 -13.98
C TYR A 11 -9.61 -16.49 -14.60
N THR A 12 -8.83 -17.29 -13.86
CA THR A 12 -7.62 -17.96 -14.37
C THR A 12 -7.85 -19.41 -14.80
N GLN A 13 -8.94 -20.03 -14.35
CA GLN A 13 -9.20 -21.46 -14.56
C GLN A 13 -10.20 -21.74 -15.68
N TYR A 14 -11.12 -20.80 -15.96
CA TYR A 14 -12.12 -20.97 -17.00
C TYR A 14 -11.69 -20.37 -18.33
N GLY A 15 -11.87 -21.13 -19.41
CA GLY A 15 -11.74 -20.61 -20.77
C GLY A 15 -12.85 -19.61 -21.10
N GLY A 16 -12.56 -18.65 -21.99
CA GLY A 16 -13.53 -17.65 -22.43
C GLY A 16 -13.65 -16.41 -21.52
N VAL A 17 -12.88 -16.37 -20.43
CA VAL A 17 -12.72 -15.18 -19.57
C VAL A 17 -11.24 -14.75 -19.54
N ARG A 18 -11.01 -13.48 -19.20
CA ARG A 18 -9.64 -12.94 -19.04
C ARG A 18 -9.34 -12.72 -17.55
N PRO A 19 -8.16 -13.10 -17.05
CA PRO A 19 -7.72 -12.76 -15.71
C PRO A 19 -7.75 -11.25 -15.44
N PHE A 20 -7.88 -10.89 -14.17
CA PHE A 20 -7.77 -9.50 -13.73
C PHE A 20 -6.33 -9.00 -13.95
N GLY A 21 -6.16 -7.95 -14.75
CA GLY A 21 -4.85 -7.34 -15.03
C GLY A 21 -4.38 -6.35 -13.97
N VAL A 22 -4.71 -6.59 -12.69
CA VAL A 22 -4.42 -5.67 -11.58
C VAL A 22 -3.94 -6.43 -10.35
N SER A 23 -3.04 -5.81 -9.61
CA SER A 23 -2.76 -6.17 -8.21
C SER A 23 -3.44 -5.17 -7.29
N LEU A 24 -3.77 -5.59 -6.07
CA LEU A 24 -4.44 -4.75 -5.08
C LEU A 24 -3.73 -4.84 -3.73
N LEU A 25 -3.45 -3.68 -3.14
CA LEU A 25 -3.09 -3.58 -1.73
C LEU A 25 -4.37 -3.38 -0.90
N ILE A 26 -4.58 -4.28 0.06
CA ILE A 26 -5.77 -4.31 0.91
C ILE A 26 -5.30 -4.13 2.34
N ALA A 27 -5.47 -2.91 2.87
CA ALA A 27 -5.13 -2.56 4.24
C ALA A 27 -6.39 -2.35 5.08
N GLY A 28 -6.33 -2.72 6.36
CA GLY A 28 -7.43 -2.50 7.29
C GLY A 28 -7.07 -2.86 8.72
N VAL A 29 -7.99 -2.57 9.65
CA VAL A 29 -7.85 -2.91 11.07
C VAL A 29 -9.09 -3.67 11.52
N ASP A 30 -8.91 -4.96 11.78
CA ASP A 30 -9.91 -5.78 12.47
C ASP A 30 -9.58 -5.80 13.97
N SER A 31 -9.09 -6.94 14.50
CA SER A 31 -8.50 -7.00 15.84
C SER A 31 -7.16 -6.29 15.90
N GLU A 32 -6.35 -6.46 14.85
CA GLU A 32 -5.00 -5.93 14.63
C GLU A 32 -4.89 -5.35 13.21
N PRO A 33 -3.98 -4.41 12.95
CA PRO A 33 -3.71 -3.91 11.60
C PRO A 33 -3.21 -5.03 10.69
N ARG A 34 -3.70 -5.06 9.44
CA ARG A 34 -3.28 -6.02 8.42
C ARG A 34 -3.12 -5.34 7.07
N LEU A 35 -2.14 -5.82 6.31
CA LEU A 35 -1.89 -5.46 4.92
C LEU A 35 -1.79 -6.76 4.11
N TYR A 36 -2.50 -6.81 2.99
CA TYR A 36 -2.46 -7.91 2.05
C TYR A 36 -2.23 -7.42 0.62
N GLU A 37 -1.43 -8.15 -0.14
CA GLU A 37 -1.36 -8.05 -1.60
C GLU A 37 -2.22 -9.14 -2.23
N ALA A 38 -3.10 -8.76 -3.15
CA ALA A 38 -3.80 -9.67 -4.04
C ALA A 38 -3.23 -9.55 -5.46
N GLU A 39 -2.74 -10.66 -6.01
CA GLU A 39 -2.13 -10.73 -7.33
C GLU A 39 -3.12 -11.19 -8.41
N PRO A 40 -2.88 -10.90 -9.71
CA PRO A 40 -3.68 -11.37 -10.85
C PRO A 40 -4.02 -12.87 -10.86
N SER A 41 -3.15 -13.69 -10.27
CA SER A 41 -3.32 -15.14 -10.15
C SER A 41 -4.39 -15.55 -9.13
N GLY A 42 -4.83 -14.62 -8.28
CA GLY A 42 -5.61 -14.89 -7.07
C GLY A 42 -4.73 -15.25 -5.86
N ALA A 43 -3.40 -15.18 -5.96
CA ALA A 43 -2.54 -15.30 -4.78
C ALA A 43 -2.81 -14.16 -3.79
N LEU A 44 -2.77 -14.51 -2.49
CA LEU A 44 -3.00 -13.59 -1.39
C LEU A 44 -1.87 -13.71 -0.37
N THR A 45 -1.09 -12.64 -0.22
CA THR A 45 0.08 -12.61 0.65
C THR A 45 -0.06 -11.50 1.70
N GLY A 46 0.29 -11.79 2.95
CA GLY A 46 0.23 -10.83 4.05
C GLY A 46 1.58 -10.16 4.29
N PHE A 47 1.58 -8.85 4.48
CA PHE A 47 2.80 -8.05 4.63
C PHE A 47 2.73 -7.10 5.84
N LYS A 48 3.91 -6.60 6.25
CA LYS A 48 4.06 -5.53 7.23
C LYS A 48 4.23 -4.16 6.56
N ALA A 49 4.95 -4.13 5.44
CA ALA A 49 5.09 -3.02 4.52
C ALA A 49 5.26 -3.63 3.12
N ASP A 50 4.64 -3.02 2.11
CA ASP A 50 4.60 -3.55 0.76
C ASP A 50 4.28 -2.44 -0.25
N ALA A 51 4.63 -2.66 -1.51
CA ALA A 51 4.33 -1.80 -2.64
C ALA A 51 3.97 -2.62 -3.88
N ILE A 52 3.22 -2.01 -4.79
CA ILE A 52 2.90 -2.57 -6.11
C ILE A 52 3.21 -1.54 -7.21
N GLY A 53 3.32 -2.02 -8.45
CA GLY A 53 3.58 -1.15 -9.60
C GLY A 53 5.07 -0.95 -9.90
N SER A 54 5.40 0.09 -10.67
CA SER A 54 6.71 0.26 -11.31
C SER A 54 7.88 0.42 -10.34
N GLY A 55 7.64 0.93 -9.12
CA GLY A 55 8.68 1.14 -8.11
C GLY A 55 8.76 0.03 -7.07
N LYS A 56 8.04 -1.09 -7.22
CA LYS A 56 7.94 -2.13 -6.19
C LYS A 56 9.31 -2.61 -5.73
N LYS A 57 10.20 -2.97 -6.66
CA LYS A 57 11.50 -3.56 -6.35
C LYS A 57 12.35 -2.63 -5.47
N GLU A 58 12.46 -1.36 -5.85
CA GLU A 58 13.24 -0.37 -5.13
C GLU A 58 12.61 -0.02 -3.76
N VAL A 59 11.28 -0.01 -3.68
CA VAL A 59 10.57 0.19 -2.40
C VAL A 59 10.75 -1.00 -1.46
N ASP A 60 10.67 -2.23 -1.97
CA ASP A 60 10.87 -3.44 -1.17
C ASP A 60 12.30 -3.48 -0.60
N GLU A 61 13.32 -3.22 -1.43
CA GLU A 61 14.72 -3.12 -0.98
C GLU A 61 14.96 -1.99 0.04
N PHE A 62 14.16 -0.93 -0.01
CA PHE A 62 14.19 0.17 0.97
C PHE A 62 13.52 -0.24 2.28
N PHE A 63 12.33 -0.86 2.23
CA PHE A 63 11.62 -1.33 3.41
C PHE A 63 12.38 -2.43 4.14
N GLU A 64 13.06 -3.35 3.44
CA GLU A 64 13.92 -4.36 4.06
C GLU A 64 15.00 -3.77 4.97
N LYS A 65 15.47 -2.55 4.68
CA LYS A 65 16.52 -1.86 5.43
C LYS A 65 15.99 -0.95 6.52
N GLU A 66 14.90 -0.23 6.23
CA GLU A 66 14.46 0.90 7.04
C GLU A 66 13.20 0.61 7.88
N TYR A 67 12.38 -0.38 7.49
CA TYR A 67 11.18 -0.74 8.25
C TYR A 67 11.56 -1.34 9.61
N LYS A 68 10.78 -0.98 10.63
CA LYS A 68 10.88 -1.53 11.99
C LYS A 68 9.50 -1.85 12.51
N ASP A 69 9.40 -2.85 13.39
CA ASP A 69 8.13 -3.11 14.07
C ASP A 69 7.80 -2.01 15.08
N GLY A 70 6.51 -1.71 15.25
CA GLY A 70 6.01 -0.75 16.24
C GLY A 70 6.18 0.72 15.85
N LEU A 71 6.32 1.03 14.56
CA LEU A 71 6.31 2.41 14.08
C LEU A 71 5.01 3.13 14.49
N SER A 72 5.14 4.40 14.85
CA SER A 72 3.98 5.28 14.94
C SER A 72 3.39 5.51 13.54
N ILE A 73 2.16 6.00 13.47
CA ILE A 73 1.53 6.35 12.19
C ILE A 73 2.36 7.42 11.45
N ASP A 74 2.83 8.43 12.18
CA ASP A 74 3.65 9.50 11.62
C ASP A 74 4.97 8.97 11.05
N ASP A 75 5.60 8.02 11.73
CA ASP A 75 6.83 7.38 11.26
C ASP A 75 6.57 6.46 10.06
N GLY A 76 5.44 5.73 10.06
CA GLY A 76 5.02 4.88 8.95
C GLY A 76 4.73 5.70 7.69
N ILE A 77 4.00 6.80 7.81
CA ILE A 77 3.74 7.73 6.69
C ILE A 77 5.07 8.32 6.20
N SER A 78 5.93 8.77 7.11
CA SER A 78 7.23 9.34 6.74
C SER A 78 8.12 8.33 6.02
N LEU A 79 8.10 7.06 6.43
CA LEU A 79 8.82 5.97 5.77
C LEU A 79 8.28 5.72 4.35
N ALA A 80 6.97 5.63 4.18
CA ALA A 80 6.33 5.46 2.87
C ALA A 80 6.63 6.64 1.92
N MET A 81 6.61 7.87 2.42
CA MET A 81 6.96 9.07 1.64
C MET A 81 8.41 9.07 1.18
N LYS A 82 9.35 8.64 2.05
CA LYS A 82 10.76 8.47 1.67
C LYS A 82 10.95 7.39 0.61
N ALA A 83 10.19 6.29 0.69
CA ALA A 83 10.20 5.24 -0.31
C ALA A 83 9.70 5.77 -1.67
N LEU A 84 8.56 6.46 -1.69
CA LEU A 84 8.00 7.06 -2.90
C LEU A 84 8.97 8.07 -3.55
N LYS A 85 9.62 8.91 -2.75
CA LYS A 85 10.59 9.90 -3.25
C LYS A 85 11.82 9.28 -3.90
N LYS A 86 12.17 8.03 -3.55
CA LYS A 86 13.27 7.28 -4.17
C LYS A 86 12.90 6.69 -5.53
N THR A 87 11.61 6.42 -5.76
CA THR A 87 11.13 5.71 -6.95
C THR A 87 10.43 6.60 -7.97
N THR A 88 10.25 7.88 -7.66
CA THR A 88 9.62 8.86 -8.54
C THR A 88 10.61 9.92 -8.98
N ASP A 89 10.65 10.18 -10.29
CA ASP A 89 11.47 11.26 -10.87
C ASP A 89 10.81 12.65 -10.67
N SER A 90 9.53 12.66 -10.28
CA SER A 90 8.75 13.88 -10.11
C SER A 90 8.85 14.42 -8.69
N LYS A 91 8.85 15.74 -8.52
CA LYS A 91 8.73 16.32 -7.19
C LYS A 91 7.36 15.98 -6.60
N LEU A 92 7.37 15.34 -5.43
CA LEU A 92 6.15 15.09 -4.66
C LEU A 92 5.54 16.42 -4.20
N LYS A 93 4.22 16.54 -4.40
CA LYS A 93 3.37 17.67 -4.01
C LYS A 93 2.09 17.10 -3.41
N ALA A 94 1.41 17.88 -2.58
CA ALA A 94 0.15 17.42 -1.99
C ALA A 94 -0.88 17.02 -3.06
N GLU A 95 -0.91 17.75 -4.18
CA GLU A 95 -1.81 17.51 -5.31
C GLU A 95 -1.54 16.20 -6.08
N ASN A 96 -0.39 15.54 -5.89
CA ASN A 96 0.00 14.33 -6.63
C ASN A 96 0.29 13.12 -5.74
N VAL A 97 -0.05 13.19 -4.46
CA VAL A 97 0.07 12.09 -3.51
C VAL A 97 -1.14 12.05 -2.60
N ASP A 98 -1.87 10.94 -2.65
CA ASP A 98 -2.92 10.65 -1.67
C ASP A 98 -2.34 9.82 -0.52
N ILE A 99 -2.69 10.20 0.72
CA ILE A 99 -2.36 9.45 1.93
C ILE A 99 -3.63 9.17 2.69
N ALA A 100 -3.82 7.92 3.10
CA ALA A 100 -4.91 7.52 3.96
C ALA A 100 -4.40 6.70 5.15
N GLU A 101 -4.98 6.94 6.32
CA GLU A 101 -4.66 6.24 7.56
C GLU A 101 -5.92 5.59 8.14
N ILE A 102 -5.74 4.43 8.78
CA ILE A 102 -6.78 3.75 9.53
C ILE A 102 -6.20 3.22 10.83
N THR A 103 -6.93 3.42 11.93
CA THR A 103 -6.54 2.99 13.28
C THR A 103 -7.68 2.29 13.96
N LYS A 104 -7.35 1.47 14.96
CA LYS A 104 -8.35 0.73 15.74
C LYS A 104 -9.41 1.66 16.32
N GLY A 105 -10.68 1.37 16.02
CA GLY A 105 -11.81 2.16 16.50
C GLY A 105 -12.08 3.46 15.73
N LYS A 106 -11.33 3.76 14.66
CA LYS A 106 -11.58 4.91 13.77
C LYS A 106 -11.88 4.45 12.35
N ARG A 107 -12.66 5.27 11.64
CA ARG A 107 -12.86 5.09 10.20
C ARG A 107 -11.59 5.49 9.45
N LEU A 108 -11.48 5.00 8.21
CA LEU A 108 -10.47 5.47 7.26
C LEU A 108 -10.52 7.00 7.19
N LYS A 109 -9.36 7.63 7.34
CA LYS A 109 -9.16 9.06 7.16
C LYS A 109 -8.24 9.27 5.97
N ILE A 110 -8.75 9.97 4.96
CA ILE A 110 -7.93 10.50 3.87
C ILE A 110 -7.40 11.85 4.33
N LEU A 111 -6.09 12.06 4.23
CA LEU A 111 -5.45 13.29 4.65
C LEU A 111 -5.77 14.41 3.65
N SER A 112 -5.97 15.62 4.17
CA SER A 112 -6.07 16.82 3.35
C SER A 112 -4.69 17.25 2.84
N ASP A 113 -4.66 18.09 1.79
CA ASP A 113 -3.41 18.65 1.24
C ASP A 113 -2.57 19.35 2.31
N GLU A 114 -3.20 20.05 3.26
CA GLU A 114 -2.56 20.70 4.39
C GLU A 114 -1.84 19.70 5.30
N GLU A 115 -2.41 18.53 5.50
CA GLU A 115 -1.82 17.45 6.30
C GLU A 115 -0.71 16.74 5.52
N VAL A 116 -0.91 16.46 4.23
CA VAL A 116 0.13 15.87 3.36
C VAL A 116 1.37 16.77 3.30
N ASN A 117 1.19 18.10 3.22
CA ASN A 117 2.29 19.07 3.23
C ASN A 117 3.17 19.00 4.50
N LYS A 118 2.61 18.60 5.65
CA LYS A 118 3.39 18.40 6.88
C LYS A 118 4.36 17.23 6.77
N TYR A 119 4.03 16.21 5.99
CA TYR A 119 4.92 15.06 5.75
C TYR A 119 5.91 15.34 4.61
N LEU A 120 5.50 16.08 3.58
CA LEU A 120 6.40 16.49 2.49
C LEU A 120 7.57 17.35 2.96
N SER A 121 7.38 18.17 3.99
CA SER A 121 8.47 18.96 4.59
C SER A 121 9.46 18.13 5.44
N LYS A 122 9.07 16.91 5.83
CA LYS A 122 9.88 15.99 6.65
C LYS A 122 10.57 14.87 5.83
N ALA A 123 10.18 14.70 4.57
CA ALA A 123 10.64 13.63 3.66
C ALA A 123 11.78 14.08 2.74
#